data_AF-A0A925L7R8-F1
#
_entry.id   AF-A0A925L7R8-F1
#
_cell.length_a   1.000
_cell.length_b   1.000
_cell.length_c   1.000
_cell.angle_alpha   90.00
_cell.angle_beta   90.00
_cell.angle_gamma   90.00
#
_symmetry.space_group_name_H-M   'P 1'
#
loop_
_entity.id
_entity.type
_entity.pdbx_description
1 polymer ?
#
loop_
_entity_poly.entity_id
_entity_poly.type
_entity_poly.pdbx_seq_one_letter_code
_entity_poly.pdbx_strand_id
1 'polypeptide(L)'
;MSKLIDAKAVAGLIPDGSTVWLGGLAMMGFAEEIAKAIEASFLETGHPRNLTTWASGAIGNGKDGGMVHFAHPGLLKRMIAGHYGQ
;
A
#
# COMPACT_ATOMS: atom_id res chain seq x y z
N MET A 1 -19.13 8.88 16.06
CA MET A 1 -18.52 9.98 15.27
C MET A 1 -17.48 9.39 14.35
N SER A 2 -17.47 9.78 13.07
CA SER A 2 -16.40 9.40 12.14
C SER A 2 -15.17 10.29 12.34
N LYS A 3 -13.98 9.72 12.22
CA LYS A 3 -12.71 10.48 12.18
C LYS A 3 -12.33 10.69 10.72
N LEU A 4 -12.22 11.94 10.30
CA LEU A 4 -11.86 12.32 8.93
C LEU A 4 -10.44 12.88 8.93
N ILE A 5 -9.59 12.37 8.04
CA ILE A 5 -8.21 12.83 7.85
C ILE A 5 -7.92 12.91 6.35
N ASP A 6 -6.95 13.75 6.00
CA ASP A 6 -6.40 13.80 4.64
C ASP A 6 -5.57 12.53 4.35
N ALA A 7 -5.61 12.05 3.11
CA ALA A 7 -4.85 10.86 2.69
C ALA A 7 -3.34 10.99 2.98
N LYS A 8 -2.77 12.19 2.84
CA LYS A 8 -1.35 12.47 3.11
C LYS A 8 -0.96 12.19 4.56
N ALA A 9 -1.91 12.25 5.49
CA ALA A 9 -1.64 11.97 6.90
C ALA A 9 -1.50 10.46 7.19
N VAL A 10 -1.98 9.58 6.30
CA VAL A 10 -2.04 8.13 6.57
C VAL A 10 -0.66 7.51 6.71
N ALA A 11 0.33 7.95 5.91
CA ALA A 11 1.68 7.41 5.99
C ALA A 11 2.30 7.59 7.39
N GLY A 12 2.05 8.74 8.04
CA GLY A 12 2.51 9.02 9.41
C GLY A 12 1.82 8.19 10.50
N LEU A 13 0.73 7.49 10.16
CA LEU A 13 0.03 6.57 11.06
C LEU A 13 0.51 5.13 10.93
N ILE A 14 1.40 4.83 9.97
CA ILE A 14 1.90 3.49 9.70
C ILE A 14 3.34 3.40 10.21
N PRO A 15 3.61 2.69 11.31
CA PRO A 15 4.97 2.46 11.77
C PRO A 15 5.78 1.64 10.77
N ASP A 16 7.09 1.87 10.74
CA ASP A 16 8.04 1.02 10.00
C ASP A 16 7.90 -0.46 10.40
N GLY A 17 7.99 -1.35 9.43
CA GLY A 17 7.86 -2.79 9.66
C GLY A 17 6.42 -3.31 9.82
N SER A 18 5.41 -2.43 9.73
CA SER A 18 4.00 -2.82 9.82
C SER A 18 3.57 -3.77 8.70
N THR A 19 2.54 -4.56 8.98
CA THR A 19 1.83 -5.34 7.96
C THR A 19 0.58 -4.59 7.52
N VAL A 20 0.44 -4.34 6.21
CA VAL A 20 -0.69 -3.64 5.60
C VAL A 20 -1.51 -4.65 4.80
N TRP A 21 -2.79 -4.80 5.14
CA TRP A 21 -3.71 -5.60 4.35
C TRP A 21 -4.25 -4.77 3.19
N LEU A 22 -4.12 -5.30 1.97
CA LEU A 22 -4.64 -4.71 0.74
C LEU A 22 -5.98 -5.39 0.44
N GLY A 23 -7.06 -4.76 0.91
CA GLY A 23 -8.42 -5.20 0.66
C GLY A 23 -8.87 -4.96 -0.79
N GLY A 24 -9.77 -5.81 -1.28
CA GLY A 24 -10.34 -5.73 -2.62
C GLY A 24 -10.00 -6.91 -3.53
N LEU A 25 -10.30 -6.76 -4.81
CA LEU A 25 -9.89 -7.67 -5.89
C LEU A 25 -9.69 -6.86 -7.18
N ALA A 26 -8.57 -7.05 -7.87
CA ALA A 26 -8.10 -6.15 -8.93
C ALA A 26 -8.07 -4.70 -8.40
N MET A 27 -8.83 -3.79 -8.99
CA MET A 27 -9.01 -2.42 -8.48
C MET A 27 -10.28 -2.23 -7.65
N MET A 28 -11.17 -3.24 -7.62
CA MET A 28 -12.47 -3.10 -6.96
C MET A 28 -12.31 -3.13 -5.45
N GLY A 29 -12.73 -2.04 -4.80
CA GLY A 29 -12.64 -1.89 -3.34
C GLY A 29 -11.23 -1.58 -2.82
N PHE A 30 -10.23 -1.41 -3.70
CA PHE A 30 -8.88 -1.02 -3.31
C PHE A 30 -8.82 0.48 -3.03
N ALA A 31 -8.23 0.86 -1.89
CA ALA A 31 -8.02 2.24 -1.51
C ALA A 31 -6.78 2.84 -2.22
N GLU A 32 -6.88 3.00 -3.54
CA GLU A 32 -5.80 3.47 -4.42
C GLU A 32 -5.16 4.79 -3.96
N GLU A 33 -5.97 5.75 -3.54
CA GLU A 33 -5.48 7.05 -3.07
C GLU A 33 -4.58 6.92 -1.84
N ILE A 34 -4.89 5.97 -0.96
CA ILE A 34 -4.10 5.72 0.25
C ILE A 34 -2.77 5.06 -0.11
N ALA A 35 -2.77 4.12 -1.05
CA ALA A 35 -1.53 3.51 -1.54
C ALA A 35 -0.59 4.56 -2.17
N LYS A 36 -1.14 5.47 -2.99
CA LYS A 36 -0.38 6.60 -3.55
C LYS A 36 0.16 7.55 -2.49
N ALA A 37 -0.59 7.81 -1.43
CA ALA A 37 -0.12 8.65 -0.33
C ALA A 37 1.04 7.99 0.45
N ILE A 38 0.99 6.68 0.65
CA ILE A 38 2.09 5.92 1.27
C ILE A 38 3.34 5.96 0.38
N GLU A 39 3.19 5.69 -0.92
CA GLU A 39 4.28 5.76 -1.89
C GLU A 39 4.93 7.15 -1.91
N ALA A 40 4.12 8.21 -2.01
CA ALA A 40 4.60 9.58 -2.03
C ALA A 40 5.38 9.95 -0.76
N SER A 41 4.84 9.59 0.42
CA SER A 41 5.55 9.80 1.69
C SER A 41 6.88 9.07 1.74
N PHE A 42 6.94 7.82 1.27
CA PHE A 42 8.17 7.06 1.25
C PHE A 42 9.21 7.68 0.30
N LEU A 43 8.80 8.13 -0.88
CA LEU A 43 9.68 8.79 -1.83
C LEU A 43 10.22 10.12 -1.30
N GLU A 44 9.43 10.86 -0.52
CA GLU A 44 9.83 12.15 0.06
C GLU A 44 10.72 11.98 1.31
N THR A 45 10.37 11.03 2.20
CA THR A 45 10.92 10.97 3.56
C THR A 45 11.71 9.70 3.86
N GLY A 46 11.61 8.68 3.01
CA GLY A 46 12.09 7.32 3.30
C GLY A 46 11.20 6.53 4.26
N HIS A 47 10.05 7.06 4.67
CA HIS A 47 9.11 6.45 5.61
C HIS A 47 7.65 6.48 5.10
N PRO A 48 6.84 5.46 5.41
CA PRO A 48 7.18 4.25 6.18
C PRO A 48 8.06 3.28 5.39
N ARG A 49 8.83 2.44 6.07
CA ARG A 49 9.75 1.48 5.44
C ARG A 49 9.61 0.06 5.97
N ASN A 50 10.16 -0.89 5.21
CA ASN A 50 10.20 -2.31 5.51
C ASN A 50 8.83 -2.95 5.75
N LEU A 51 7.79 -2.44 5.09
CA LEU A 51 6.43 -2.93 5.22
C LEU A 51 6.29 -4.37 4.72
N THR A 52 5.32 -5.08 5.30
CA THR A 52 4.79 -6.32 4.74
C THR A 52 3.42 -6.05 4.14
N THR A 53 3.15 -6.43 2.90
CA THR A 53 1.80 -6.40 2.35
C THR A 53 1.15 -7.79 2.43
N TRP A 54 -0.15 -7.84 2.72
CA TRP A 54 -0.96 -9.05 2.67
C TRP A 54 -2.17 -8.82 1.76
N ALA A 55 -2.50 -9.75 0.87
CA ALA A 55 -3.69 -9.68 0.03
C ALA A 55 -4.27 -11.08 -0.23
N SER A 56 -5.61 -11.22 -0.19
CA SER A 56 -6.27 -12.51 -0.44
C SER A 56 -6.19 -12.92 -1.92
N GLY A 57 -6.19 -11.95 -2.82
CA GLY A 57 -6.05 -12.13 -4.27
C GLY A 57 -5.18 -11.02 -4.86
N ALA A 58 -5.11 -10.93 -6.19
CA ALA A 58 -4.32 -9.89 -6.81
C ALA A 58 -5.03 -8.53 -6.76
N ILE A 59 -4.27 -7.51 -6.35
CA ILE A 59 -4.69 -6.11 -6.31
C ILE A 59 -3.88 -5.33 -7.36
N GLY A 60 -4.58 -4.70 -8.29
CA GLY A 60 -3.96 -3.88 -9.33
C GLY A 60 -4.70 -3.92 -10.65
N ASN A 61 -4.05 -3.38 -11.68
CA ASN A 61 -4.55 -3.30 -13.05
C ASN A 61 -3.52 -3.84 -14.07
N GLY A 62 -2.48 -4.53 -13.60
CA GLY A 62 -1.36 -5.02 -14.41
C GLY A 62 -0.42 -3.94 -14.95
N LYS A 63 -0.56 -2.70 -14.48
CA LYS A 63 0.19 -1.54 -14.95
C LYS A 63 0.67 -0.67 -13.79
N ASP A 64 -0.08 0.39 -13.48
CA ASP A 64 0.29 1.53 -12.66
C ASP A 64 -0.61 1.72 -11.43
N GLY A 65 -1.55 0.81 -11.18
CA GLY A 65 -2.43 0.82 -10.02
C GLY A 65 -2.29 -0.42 -9.14
N GLY A 66 -2.60 -0.28 -7.85
CA GLY A 66 -2.60 -1.37 -6.89
C GLY A 66 -1.26 -1.62 -6.19
N MET A 67 -0.83 -2.88 -6.17
CA MET A 67 0.36 -3.32 -5.41
C MET A 67 1.67 -2.67 -5.88
N VAL A 68 1.69 -2.13 -7.11
CA VAL A 68 2.85 -1.43 -7.69
C VAL A 68 3.33 -0.25 -6.84
N HIS A 69 2.43 0.43 -6.13
CA HIS A 69 2.77 1.55 -5.25
C HIS A 69 3.69 1.16 -4.07
N PHE A 70 3.74 -0.14 -3.74
CA PHE A 70 4.62 -0.66 -2.70
C PHE A 70 5.94 -1.20 -3.26
N ALA A 71 6.11 -1.29 -4.58
CA ALA A 71 7.24 -1.97 -5.23
C ALA A 71 8.54 -1.15 -5.25
N HIS A 72 8.88 -0.51 -4.12
CA HIS A 72 10.10 0.27 -3.94
C HIS A 72 11.08 -0.43 -3.00
N PRO A 73 12.37 -0.52 -3.35
CA PRO A 73 13.41 -0.98 -2.43
C PRO A 73 13.40 -0.16 -1.15
N GLY A 74 13.31 -0.84 0.00
CA GLY A 74 13.26 -0.19 1.31
C GLY A 74 11.84 0.10 1.80
N LEU A 75 10.86 0.36 0.91
CA LEU A 75 9.46 0.46 1.30
C LEU A 75 8.90 -0.92 1.66
N LEU A 76 9.09 -1.90 0.77
CA LEU A 76 8.56 -3.24 0.92
C LEU A 76 9.66 -4.22 1.32
N LYS A 77 9.43 -4.92 2.44
CA LYS A 77 10.26 -6.03 2.90
C LYS A 77 9.74 -7.38 2.41
N ARG A 78 8.42 -7.55 2.41
CA ARG A 78 7.76 -8.83 2.09
C ARG A 78 6.38 -8.59 1.51
N MET A 79 5.99 -9.37 0.52
CA MET A 79 4.64 -9.40 -0.01
C MET A 79 4.07 -10.80 0.12
N ILE A 80 2.85 -10.90 0.64
CA ILE A 80 2.10 -12.13 0.78
C ILE A 80 0.80 -11.96 -0.02
N ALA A 81 0.63 -12.73 -1.09
CA ALA A 81 -0.58 -12.67 -1.90
C ALA A 81 -1.03 -14.07 -2.34
N GLY A 82 -2.34 -14.29 -2.39
CA GLY A 82 -2.91 -15.50 -3.00
C GLY A 82 -2.72 -15.54 -4.53
N HIS A 83 -2.55 -14.39 -5.16
CA HIS A 83 -2.22 -14.25 -6.58
C HIS A 83 -1.36 -13.00 -6.80
N TYR A 84 -0.28 -13.13 -7.58
CA TYR A 84 0.68 -12.04 -7.85
C TYR A 84 0.53 -11.43 -9.26
N GLY A 85 -0.24 -12.06 -10.14
CA GLY A 85 -0.43 -11.59 -11.52
C GLY A 85 -1.66 -10.69 -11.67
N GLN A 86 -1.53 -9.63 -12.46
CA GLN A 86 -2.62 -8.86 -13.08
C GLN A 86 -2.11 -8.41 -14.45
#